data_AF-A0A5S9M0P9-F1
#
_entry.id   AF-A0A5S9M0P9-F1
#
_cell.length_a   1.000
_cell.length_b   1.000
_cell.length_c   1.000
_cell.angle_alpha   90.00
_cell.angle_beta   90.00
_cell.angle_gamma   90.00
#
_symmetry.space_group_name_H-M   'P 1'
#
loop_
_entity.id
_entity.type
_entity.pdbx_description
1 polymer ?
#
loop_
_entity_poly.entity_id
_entity_poly.type
_entity_poly.pdbx_seq_one_letter_code
_entity_poly.pdbx_strand_id
1 'polypeptide(L)'
;MIFGVDPRIGAGISAVIAILIFVIKEAGKAMDRFTQAAGFVMIGLMLYVAISTAPPVGEAAVRTFVPETIDILSIVTLVGGTVGGYIVFAGGHRLLDAGIKGKKALPQVTKSSIFGVLITSVMRVALFLATLGVVSKGLQIDPSNPPASVFQLASGNIGYKMFGIIMWAAAITSVIGAAYTSVSFFKTFSPKN
;
A
#
# COMPACT_ATOMS: atom_id res chain seq x y z
N MET A 1 -14.76 11.18 1.06
CA MET A 1 -14.63 10.51 2.38
C MET A 1 -14.10 11.44 3.46
N ILE A 2 -12.87 11.97 3.36
CA ILE A 2 -12.27 12.79 4.42
C ILE A 2 -12.99 14.14 4.64
N PHE A 3 -13.26 14.86 3.53
CA PHE A 3 -13.83 16.21 3.56
C PHE A 3 -15.22 16.32 2.89
N GLY A 4 -15.82 15.19 2.52
CA GLY A 4 -17.08 15.19 1.76
C GLY A 4 -16.99 15.80 0.34
N VAL A 5 -15.77 16.07 -0.16
CA VAL A 5 -15.52 16.68 -1.47
C VAL A 5 -15.69 15.65 -2.60
N ASP A 6 -16.14 16.12 -3.76
CA ASP A 6 -16.24 15.33 -4.99
C ASP A 6 -14.90 14.64 -5.34
N PRO A 7 -14.89 13.33 -5.67
CA PRO A 7 -13.67 12.60 -5.99
C PRO A 7 -12.85 13.22 -7.14
N ARG A 8 -13.49 13.86 -8.13
CA ARG A 8 -12.81 14.50 -9.26
C ARG A 8 -11.97 15.70 -8.80
N ILE A 9 -12.49 16.49 -7.85
CA ILE A 9 -11.78 17.62 -7.26
C ILE A 9 -10.59 17.10 -6.43
N GLY A 10 -10.80 16.06 -5.61
CA GLY A 10 -9.73 15.44 -4.84
C GLY A 10 -8.61 14.84 -5.71
N ALA A 11 -8.98 14.23 -6.84
CA ALA A 11 -8.03 13.75 -7.84
C ALA A 11 -7.23 14.91 -8.47
N GLY A 12 -7.90 16.01 -8.83
CA GLY A 12 -7.24 17.21 -9.36
C GLY A 12 -6.22 17.81 -8.39
N ILE A 13 -6.59 17.96 -7.11
CA ILE A 13 -5.67 18.44 -6.06
C ILE A 13 -4.47 17.50 -5.92
N SER A 14 -4.72 16.19 -5.89
CA SER A 14 -3.65 15.18 -5.77
C SER A 14 -2.71 15.18 -6.98
N ALA A 15 -3.23 15.42 -8.19
CA ALA A 15 -2.43 15.57 -9.40
C ALA A 15 -1.52 16.80 -9.35
N VAL A 16 -2.05 17.95 -8.90
CA VAL A 16 -1.26 19.17 -8.71
C VAL A 16 -0.14 18.94 -7.68
N ILE A 17 -0.45 18.31 -6.55
CA ILE A 17 0.54 17.96 -5.52
C ILE A 17 1.64 17.07 -6.12
N ALA A 18 1.27 16.03 -6.87
CA ALA A 18 2.24 15.14 -7.52
C ALA A 18 3.13 15.89 -8.52
N ILE A 19 2.57 16.79 -9.34
CA ILE A 19 3.35 17.60 -10.30
C ILE A 19 4.35 18.50 -9.56
N LEU A 20 3.90 19.24 -8.54
CA LEU A 20 4.77 20.13 -7.77
C LEU A 20 5.93 19.37 -7.13
N ILE A 21 5.66 18.18 -6.61
CA ILE A 21 6.67 17.25 -6.09
C ILE A 21 7.74 16.92 -7.14
N PHE A 22 7.36 16.65 -8.38
CA PHE A 22 8.30 16.28 -9.44
C PHE A 22 9.08 17.46 -10.01
N VAL A 23 8.51 18.66 -9.96
CA VAL A 23 9.16 19.89 -10.48
C VAL A 23 10.25 20.41 -9.53
N ILE A 24 10.10 20.21 -8.22
CA ILE A 24 11.05 20.73 -7.23
C ILE A 24 12.28 19.80 -7.13
N LYS A 25 13.44 20.27 -7.63
CA LYS A 25 14.70 19.49 -7.64
C LYS A 25 15.18 19.05 -6.24
N GLU A 26 14.97 19.85 -5.19
CA GLU A 26 15.31 19.45 -3.81
C GLU A 26 14.33 18.44 -3.17
N ALA A 27 13.24 18.07 -3.86
CA ALA A 27 12.17 17.28 -3.25
C ALA A 27 12.57 15.83 -2.93
N GLY A 28 13.64 15.27 -3.48
CA GLY A 28 14.00 13.85 -3.30
C GLY A 28 14.07 13.41 -1.82
N LYS A 29 14.78 14.16 -0.97
CA LYS A 29 14.90 13.82 0.47
C LYS A 29 13.62 14.11 1.27
N ALA A 30 12.93 15.20 0.94
CA ALA A 30 11.65 15.55 1.58
C ALA A 30 10.57 14.52 1.22
N MET A 31 10.59 14.02 -0.01
CA MET A 31 9.71 13.00 -0.55
C MET A 31 9.91 11.65 0.13
N ASP A 32 11.16 11.23 0.31
CA ASP A 32 11.44 9.97 1.00
C ASP A 32 10.93 10.01 2.44
N ARG A 33 11.10 11.14 3.14
CA ARG A 33 10.54 11.35 4.48
C ARG A 33 9.02 11.37 4.50
N PHE A 34 8.39 12.05 3.53
CA PHE A 34 6.93 12.10 3.43
C PHE A 34 6.34 10.71 3.19
N THR A 35 6.89 9.96 2.23
CA THR A 35 6.46 8.59 1.91
C THR A 35 6.66 7.67 3.11
N GLN A 36 7.78 7.79 3.81
CA GLN A 36 8.04 7.03 5.02
C GLN A 36 7.03 7.35 6.13
N ALA A 37 6.76 8.64 6.39
CA ALA A 37 5.77 9.07 7.37
C ALA A 37 4.35 8.58 7.01
N ALA A 38 3.96 8.70 5.73
CA ALA A 38 2.70 8.18 5.22
C ALA A 38 2.60 6.66 5.42
N GLY A 39 3.69 5.92 5.16
CA GLY A 39 3.79 4.49 5.42
C GLY A 39 3.56 4.13 6.89
N PHE A 40 4.23 4.83 7.82
CA PHE A 40 4.05 4.61 9.25
C PHE A 40 2.62 4.90 9.70
N VAL A 41 2.02 5.99 9.22
CA VAL A 41 0.61 6.31 9.50
C VAL A 41 -0.30 5.21 8.99
N MET A 42 -0.13 4.74 7.74
CA MET A 42 -0.94 3.67 7.18
C MET A 42 -0.86 2.39 8.01
N ILE A 43 0.34 1.98 8.42
CA ILE A 43 0.55 0.78 9.25
C ILE A 43 -0.12 0.94 10.61
N GLY A 44 0.10 2.08 11.29
CA GLY A 44 -0.50 2.33 12.60
C GLY A 44 -2.03 2.31 12.57
N LEU A 45 -2.63 2.99 11.58
CA LEU A 45 -4.08 3.01 11.41
C LEU A 45 -4.63 1.63 11.03
N MET A 46 -3.95 0.87 10.18
CA MET A 46 -4.37 -0.48 9.79
C MET A 46 -4.32 -1.46 10.97
N LEU A 47 -3.24 -1.43 11.76
CA LEU A 47 -3.10 -2.26 12.95
C LEU A 47 -4.16 -1.91 14.01
N TYR A 48 -4.43 -0.62 14.22
CA TYR A 48 -5.51 -0.19 15.11
C TYR A 48 -6.86 -0.82 14.70
N VAL A 49 -7.23 -0.73 13.42
CA VAL A 49 -8.49 -1.28 12.92
C VAL A 49 -8.53 -2.80 13.03
N ALA A 50 -7.41 -3.48 12.73
CA ALA A 50 -7.32 -4.93 12.88
C ALA A 50 -7.53 -5.39 14.32
N ILE A 51 -7.04 -4.62 15.30
CA ILE A 51 -7.22 -4.92 16.73
C ILE A 51 -8.63 -4.55 17.18
N SER A 52 -9.17 -3.41 16.74
CA SER A 52 -10.48 -2.91 17.17
C SER A 52 -11.63 -3.83 16.76
N THR A 53 -11.45 -4.63 15.70
CA THR A 53 -12.47 -5.60 15.26
C THR A 53 -12.48 -6.87 16.10
N ALA A 54 -11.51 -7.08 17.01
CA ALA A 54 -11.37 -8.28 17.83
C ALA A 54 -11.55 -9.59 17.03
N PRO A 55 -10.72 -9.82 15.99
CA PRO A 55 -10.90 -10.95 15.09
C PRO A 55 -10.55 -12.29 15.75
N PRO A 56 -11.13 -13.40 15.27
CA PRO A 56 -10.79 -14.75 15.74
C PRO A 56 -9.41 -15.18 15.22
N VAL A 57 -8.35 -14.63 15.79
CA VAL A 57 -6.96 -14.88 15.38
C VAL A 57 -6.54 -16.34 15.48
N GLY A 58 -7.08 -17.07 16.47
CA GLY A 58 -6.81 -18.50 16.64
C GLY A 58 -7.34 -19.32 15.46
N GLU A 59 -8.58 -19.05 15.05
CA GLU A 59 -9.19 -19.68 13.88
C GLU A 59 -8.41 -19.35 12.61
N ALA A 60 -8.07 -18.07 12.41
CA ALA A 60 -7.27 -17.64 11.26
C ALA A 60 -5.92 -18.38 11.19
N ALA A 61 -5.25 -18.60 12.32
CA ALA A 61 -3.99 -19.33 12.38
C ALA A 61 -4.17 -20.80 12.01
N VAL A 62 -5.20 -21.48 12.53
CA VAL A 62 -5.50 -22.87 12.19
C VAL A 62 -5.82 -23.01 10.70
N ARG A 63 -6.67 -22.13 10.16
CA ARG A 63 -7.07 -22.18 8.73
C ARG A 63 -5.97 -21.85 7.75
N THR A 64 -4.90 -21.21 8.20
CA THR A 64 -3.69 -20.99 7.38
C THR A 64 -2.99 -22.32 7.04
N PHE A 65 -3.03 -23.30 7.94
CA PHE A 65 -2.40 -24.62 7.74
C PHE A 65 -3.40 -25.69 7.33
N VAL A 66 -4.66 -25.57 7.77
CA VAL A 66 -5.75 -26.52 7.49
C VAL A 66 -6.94 -25.76 6.90
N PRO A 67 -6.89 -25.40 5.60
CA PRO A 67 -7.96 -24.67 4.94
C PRO A 67 -9.21 -25.54 4.78
N GLU A 68 -10.40 -24.96 4.96
CA GLU A 68 -11.67 -25.65 4.66
C GLU A 68 -11.96 -25.71 3.17
N THR A 69 -11.67 -24.61 2.48
CA THR A 69 -11.92 -24.44 1.06
C THR A 69 -10.66 -23.91 0.39
N ILE A 70 -10.38 -24.46 -0.78
CA ILE A 70 -9.30 -23.98 -1.65
C ILE A 70 -9.97 -23.34 -2.86
N ASP A 71 -10.06 -22.01 -2.84
CA ASP A 71 -10.53 -21.23 -3.97
C ASP A 71 -9.34 -20.73 -4.81
N ILE A 72 -9.13 -21.41 -5.93
CA ILE A 72 -8.05 -21.10 -6.87
C ILE A 72 -8.19 -19.68 -7.43
N LEU A 73 -9.41 -19.22 -7.68
CA LEU A 73 -9.64 -17.87 -8.22
C LEU A 73 -9.20 -16.83 -7.19
N SER A 74 -9.63 -16.98 -5.94
CA SER A 74 -9.21 -16.09 -4.85
C SER A 74 -7.68 -16.09 -4.67
N ILE A 75 -7.03 -17.24 -4.71
CA ILE A 75 -5.56 -17.35 -4.61
C ILE A 75 -4.89 -16.60 -5.77
N VAL A 76 -5.30 -16.86 -7.01
CA VAL A 76 -4.69 -16.23 -8.20
C VAL A 76 -4.93 -14.73 -8.21
N THR A 77 -6.13 -14.25 -7.87
CA THR A 77 -6.42 -12.82 -7.74
C THR A 77 -5.57 -12.17 -6.66
N LEU A 78 -5.47 -12.81 -5.48
CA LEU A 78 -4.69 -12.28 -4.38
C LEU A 78 -3.19 -12.29 -4.65
N VAL A 79 -2.65 -13.26 -5.40
CA VAL A 79 -1.22 -13.32 -5.78
C VAL A 79 -0.91 -12.36 -6.94
N GLY A 80 -1.76 -12.34 -7.97
CA GLY A 80 -1.61 -11.48 -9.14
C GLY A 80 -1.65 -9.99 -8.79
N GLY A 81 -2.49 -9.59 -7.84
CA GLY A 81 -2.56 -8.19 -7.37
C GLY A 81 -1.31 -7.70 -6.65
N THR A 82 -0.35 -8.58 -6.34
CA THR A 82 0.82 -8.28 -5.50
C THR A 82 2.08 -8.02 -6.30
N VAL A 83 2.17 -8.65 -7.47
CA VAL A 83 3.34 -8.61 -8.36
C VAL A 83 3.00 -7.67 -9.52
N GLY A 84 2.82 -6.39 -9.21
CA GLY A 84 2.54 -5.35 -10.20
C GLY A 84 3.79 -4.90 -10.95
N GLY A 85 3.67 -4.65 -12.26
CA GLY A 85 4.81 -4.38 -13.15
C GLY A 85 5.75 -3.26 -12.67
N TYR A 86 5.24 -2.07 -12.32
CA TYR A 86 6.12 -0.95 -11.97
C TYR A 86 6.91 -1.17 -10.67
N ILE A 87 6.34 -1.87 -9.68
CA ILE A 87 6.96 -2.08 -8.36
C ILE A 87 8.22 -2.92 -8.48
N VAL A 88 8.23 -3.90 -9.41
CA VAL A 88 9.39 -4.77 -9.68
C VAL A 88 10.58 -3.97 -10.20
N PHE A 89 10.33 -2.93 -11.01
CA PHE A 89 11.39 -2.09 -11.60
C PHE A 89 11.76 -0.89 -10.73
N ALA A 90 10.79 -0.25 -10.08
CA ALA A 90 10.98 0.95 -9.28
C ALA A 90 12.06 0.76 -8.21
N GLY A 91 12.01 -0.35 -7.47
CA GLY A 91 12.96 -0.63 -6.40
C GLY A 91 14.38 -0.81 -6.92
N GLY A 92 14.55 -1.62 -7.97
CA GLY A 92 15.85 -1.84 -8.61
C GLY A 92 16.46 -0.56 -9.17
N HIS A 93 15.66 0.24 -9.88
CA HIS A 93 16.13 1.50 -10.46
C HIS A 93 16.53 2.53 -9.37
N ARG A 94 15.76 2.63 -8.27
CA ARG A 94 16.13 3.51 -7.14
C ARG A 94 17.45 3.10 -6.49
N LEU A 95 17.69 1.79 -6.33
CA LEU A 95 18.94 1.29 -5.78
C LEU A 95 20.13 1.61 -6.71
N LEU A 96 19.95 1.42 -8.02
CA LEU A 96 20.98 1.75 -9.02
C LEU A 96 21.27 3.25 -9.09
N ASP A 97 20.24 4.10 -9.08
CA ASP A 97 20.37 5.56 -9.05
C ASP A 97 21.06 6.06 -7.75
N ALA A 98 20.86 5.35 -6.63
CA ALA A 98 21.56 5.58 -5.37
C ALA A 98 23.01 5.05 -5.35
N GLY A 99 23.49 4.48 -6.47
CA GLY A 99 24.84 3.92 -6.60
C GLY A 99 25.02 2.53 -5.99
N ILE A 100 23.95 1.89 -5.49
CA ILE A 100 23.95 0.56 -4.90
C ILE A 100 23.95 -0.47 -6.04
N LYS A 101 25.14 -0.95 -6.42
CA LYS A 101 25.33 -1.87 -7.56
C LYS A 101 26.45 -2.89 -7.34
N GLY A 102 26.40 -3.98 -8.10
CA GLY A 102 27.41 -5.04 -8.10
C GLY A 102 27.25 -6.06 -6.97
N LYS A 103 28.05 -7.14 -7.02
CA LYS A 103 27.92 -8.29 -6.09
C LYS A 103 28.10 -7.93 -4.61
N LYS A 104 28.93 -6.92 -4.31
CA LYS A 104 29.16 -6.46 -2.92
C LYS A 104 27.91 -5.84 -2.27
N ALA A 105 26.97 -5.34 -3.08
CA ALA A 105 25.72 -4.76 -2.59
C ALA A 105 24.63 -5.80 -2.30
N LEU A 106 24.80 -7.07 -2.69
CA LEU A 106 23.78 -8.12 -2.54
C LEU A 106 23.20 -8.21 -1.11
N PRO A 107 24.01 -8.18 -0.03
CA PRO A 107 23.45 -8.24 1.32
C PRO A 107 22.51 -7.07 1.63
N GLN A 108 22.85 -5.87 1.16
CA GLN A 108 22.03 -4.66 1.36
C GLN A 108 20.72 -4.76 0.55
N VAL A 109 20.80 -5.21 -0.70
CA VAL A 109 19.62 -5.41 -1.56
C VAL A 109 18.69 -6.45 -0.97
N THR A 110 19.21 -7.62 -0.59
CA THR A 110 18.41 -8.69 0.04
C THR A 110 17.73 -8.22 1.31
N LYS A 111 18.46 -7.52 2.19
CA LYS A 111 17.89 -6.96 3.42
C LYS A 111 16.74 -6.00 3.11
N SER A 112 16.95 -5.08 2.15
CA SER A 112 15.92 -4.13 1.73
C SER A 112 14.66 -4.83 1.19
N SER A 113 14.84 -5.85 0.35
CA SER A 113 13.73 -6.63 -0.20
C SER A 113 12.95 -7.37 0.88
N ILE A 114 13.63 -8.00 1.84
CA ILE A 114 12.99 -8.70 2.96
C ILE A 114 12.14 -7.73 3.79
N PHE A 115 12.67 -6.55 4.15
CA PHE A 115 11.89 -5.55 4.88
C PHE A 115 10.66 -5.09 4.11
N GLY A 116 10.79 -4.84 2.80
CA GLY A 116 9.66 -4.47 1.95
C GLY A 116 8.55 -5.53 1.92
N VAL A 117 8.94 -6.81 1.79
CA VAL A 117 8.02 -7.96 1.83
C VAL A 117 7.35 -8.06 3.20
N LEU A 118 8.11 -8.00 4.29
CA LEU A 118 7.56 -8.11 5.65
C LEU A 118 6.55 -7.00 5.96
N ILE A 119 6.87 -5.75 5.63
CA ILE A 119 5.96 -4.61 5.86
C ILE A 119 4.66 -4.80 5.07
N THR A 120 4.76 -5.24 3.81
CA THR A 120 3.60 -5.50 2.95
C THR A 120 2.76 -6.65 3.49
N SER A 121 3.39 -7.73 3.95
CA SER A 121 2.72 -8.88 4.56
C SER A 121 1.97 -8.48 5.83
N VAL A 122 2.57 -7.66 6.71
CA VAL A 122 1.91 -7.14 7.92
C VAL A 122 0.65 -6.37 7.55
N MET A 123 0.72 -5.47 6.56
CA MET A 123 -0.43 -4.70 6.10
C MET A 123 -1.57 -5.61 5.59
N ARG A 124 -1.24 -6.65 4.82
CA ARG A 124 -2.22 -7.59 4.29
C ARG A 124 -2.87 -8.44 5.35
N VAL A 125 -2.08 -8.98 6.29
CA VAL A 125 -2.59 -9.75 7.41
C VAL A 125 -3.48 -8.87 8.29
N ALA A 126 -3.08 -7.63 8.57
CA ALA A 126 -3.89 -6.69 9.33
C ALA A 126 -5.23 -6.37 8.64
N LEU A 127 -5.21 -6.11 7.32
CA LEU A 127 -6.45 -5.88 6.56
C LEU A 127 -7.35 -7.11 6.52
N PHE A 128 -6.78 -8.30 6.35
CA PHE A 128 -7.51 -9.56 6.41
C PHE A 128 -8.16 -9.75 7.78
N LEU A 129 -7.40 -9.58 8.87
CA LEU A 129 -7.90 -9.71 10.23
C LEU A 129 -8.97 -8.66 10.54
N ALA A 130 -8.81 -7.42 10.10
CA ALA A 130 -9.84 -6.39 10.22
C ALA A 130 -11.16 -6.86 9.58
N THR A 131 -11.09 -7.32 8.34
CA THR A 131 -12.26 -7.81 7.58
C THR A 131 -12.88 -9.04 8.24
N LEU A 132 -12.07 -10.02 8.65
CA LEU A 132 -12.52 -11.23 9.34
C LEU A 132 -13.23 -10.90 10.65
N GLY A 133 -12.72 -9.94 11.43
CA GLY A 133 -13.36 -9.51 12.68
C GLY A 133 -14.73 -8.87 12.46
N VAL A 134 -14.90 -8.11 11.39
CA VAL A 134 -16.21 -7.53 11.02
C VAL A 134 -17.18 -8.64 10.57
N VAL A 135 -16.76 -9.50 9.66
CA VAL A 135 -17.61 -10.55 9.09
C VAL A 135 -17.98 -11.61 10.12
N SER A 136 -17.06 -12.01 11.01
CA SER A 136 -17.33 -12.98 12.09
C SER A 136 -18.33 -12.48 13.13
N LYS A 137 -18.50 -11.17 13.26
CA LYS A 137 -19.56 -10.54 14.08
C LYS A 137 -20.93 -10.49 13.37
N GLY A 138 -21.03 -11.04 12.15
CA GLY A 138 -22.26 -11.02 11.35
C GLY A 138 -22.58 -9.66 10.73
N LEU A 139 -21.63 -8.71 10.74
CA LEU A 139 -21.83 -7.39 10.14
C LEU A 139 -21.74 -7.48 8.62
N GLN A 140 -22.73 -6.92 7.93
CA GLN A 140 -22.79 -6.94 6.47
C GLN A 140 -21.88 -5.87 5.86
N ILE A 141 -21.03 -6.31 4.93
CA ILE A 141 -20.18 -5.42 4.14
C ILE A 141 -21.02 -4.80 3.02
N ASP A 142 -21.00 -3.48 2.89
CA ASP A 142 -21.71 -2.78 1.82
C ASP A 142 -20.96 -2.98 0.49
N PRO A 143 -21.62 -3.57 -0.54
CA PRO A 143 -21.00 -3.89 -1.81
C PRO A 143 -20.60 -2.66 -2.63
N SER A 144 -21.15 -1.48 -2.32
CA SER A 144 -20.82 -0.24 -3.02
C SER A 144 -19.40 0.27 -2.69
N ASN A 145 -18.93 -0.01 -1.47
CA ASN A 145 -17.58 0.33 -1.04
C ASN A 145 -17.06 -0.64 0.05
N PRO A 146 -16.82 -1.92 -0.31
CA PRO A 146 -16.49 -2.96 0.66
C PRO A 146 -15.31 -2.62 1.58
N PRO A 147 -14.19 -2.06 1.07
CA PRO A 147 -13.08 -1.70 1.93
C PRO A 147 -13.44 -0.60 2.94
N ALA A 148 -14.15 0.44 2.54
CA ALA A 148 -14.53 1.50 3.49
C ALA A 148 -15.50 1.00 4.55
N SER A 149 -16.41 0.08 4.19
CA SER A 149 -17.37 -0.52 5.11
C SER A 149 -16.68 -1.28 6.24
N VAL A 150 -15.60 -2.03 5.96
CA VAL A 150 -14.83 -2.72 7.02
C VAL A 150 -14.36 -1.72 8.08
N PHE A 151 -13.77 -0.60 7.65
CA PHE A 151 -13.26 0.41 8.56
C PHE A 151 -14.39 1.12 9.30
N GLN A 152 -15.49 1.43 8.60
CA GLN A 152 -16.66 2.06 9.20
C GLN A 152 -17.35 1.15 10.23
N LEU A 153 -17.45 -0.14 9.97
CA LEU A 153 -18.02 -1.12 10.89
C LEU A 153 -17.09 -1.38 12.07
N ALA A 154 -15.77 -1.22 11.89
CA ALA A 154 -14.78 -1.39 12.94
C ALA A 154 -14.74 -0.24 13.96
N SER A 155 -14.99 1.01 13.53
CA SER A 155 -14.80 2.22 14.39
C SER A 155 -15.72 3.39 14.03
N GLY A 156 -16.87 3.12 13.42
CA GLY A 156 -17.84 4.13 13.01
C GLY A 156 -17.26 5.14 12.00
N ASN A 157 -17.72 6.39 12.09
CA ASN A 157 -17.28 7.46 11.19
C ASN A 157 -15.76 7.78 11.31
N ILE A 158 -15.15 7.49 12.46
CA ILE A 158 -13.70 7.64 12.64
C ILE A 158 -12.98 6.65 11.72
N GLY A 159 -13.39 5.38 11.73
CA GLY A 159 -12.84 4.36 10.83
C GLY A 159 -13.02 4.73 9.36
N TYR A 160 -14.19 5.24 8.97
CA TYR A 160 -14.43 5.72 7.61
C TYR A 160 -13.46 6.84 7.18
N LYS A 161 -13.15 7.79 8.07
CA LYS A 161 -12.15 8.83 7.81
C LYS A 161 -10.72 8.27 7.76
N MET A 162 -10.38 7.32 8.64
CA MET A 162 -9.09 6.63 8.64
C MET A 162 -8.85 5.91 7.31
N PHE A 163 -9.86 5.21 6.80
CA PHE A 163 -9.80 4.59 5.47
C PHE A 163 -9.49 5.61 4.39
N GLY A 164 -10.15 6.77 4.42
CA GLY A 164 -9.87 7.86 3.50
C GLY A 164 -8.40 8.31 3.53
N ILE A 165 -7.83 8.47 4.73
CA ILE A 165 -6.41 8.85 4.91
C ILE A 165 -5.48 7.77 4.34
N ILE A 166 -5.74 6.50 4.67
CA ILE A 166 -4.95 5.37 4.17
C ILE A 166 -5.00 5.30 2.65
N MET A 167 -6.19 5.39 2.06
CA MET A 167 -6.37 5.33 0.61
C MET A 167 -5.67 6.48 -0.11
N TRP A 168 -5.76 7.68 0.44
CA TRP A 168 -5.07 8.84 -0.14
C TRP A 168 -3.55 8.69 -0.05
N ALA A 169 -3.02 8.27 1.10
CA ALA A 169 -1.59 8.01 1.31
C ALA A 169 -1.08 6.89 0.38
N ALA A 170 -1.82 5.81 0.21
CA ALA A 170 -1.49 4.72 -0.70
C ALA A 170 -1.51 5.16 -2.18
N ALA A 171 -2.49 5.99 -2.55
CA ALA A 171 -2.64 6.49 -3.92
C ALA A 171 -1.48 7.44 -4.29
N ILE A 172 -1.18 8.43 -3.46
CA ILE A 172 -0.13 9.42 -3.77
C ILE A 172 1.26 8.77 -3.84
N THR A 173 1.57 7.84 -2.92
CA THR A 173 2.84 7.11 -2.93
C THR A 173 2.99 6.22 -4.16
N SER A 174 1.89 5.62 -4.63
CA SER A 174 1.85 4.83 -5.86
C SER A 174 2.05 5.68 -7.12
N VAL A 175 1.38 6.84 -7.22
CA VAL A 175 1.54 7.77 -8.35
C VAL A 175 3.00 8.22 -8.49
N ILE A 176 3.64 8.55 -7.37
CA ILE A 176 5.04 8.98 -7.34
C ILE A 176 5.98 7.83 -7.74
N GLY A 177 5.75 6.62 -7.20
CA GLY A 177 6.54 5.45 -7.57
C GLY A 177 6.43 5.10 -9.06
N ALA A 178 5.23 5.16 -9.62
CA ALA A 178 4.98 4.90 -11.03
C ALA A 178 5.66 5.95 -11.92
N ALA A 179 5.50 7.24 -11.61
CA ALA A 179 6.12 8.32 -12.38
C ALA A 179 7.66 8.27 -12.34
N TYR A 180 8.25 7.97 -11.18
CA TYR A 180 9.70 7.74 -11.08
C TYR A 180 10.15 6.59 -11.99
N THR A 181 9.40 5.48 -11.98
CA THR A 181 9.70 4.32 -12.83
C THR A 181 9.64 4.69 -14.30
N SER A 182 8.60 5.38 -14.74
CA SER A 182 8.47 5.86 -16.12
C SER A 182 9.66 6.73 -16.52
N VAL A 183 10.04 7.72 -15.71
CA VAL A 183 11.18 8.61 -15.97
C VAL A 183 12.49 7.83 -16.05
N SER A 184 12.69 6.84 -15.16
CA SER A 184 13.90 6.02 -15.17
C SER A 184 14.05 5.22 -16.47
N PHE A 185 12.96 4.65 -17.00
CA PHE A 185 12.98 3.97 -18.30
C PHE A 185 13.27 4.94 -19.45
N PHE A 186 12.67 6.13 -19.47
CA PHE A 186 12.95 7.14 -20.49
C PHE A 186 14.43 7.52 -20.55
N LYS A 187 15.12 7.62 -19.40
CA LYS A 187 16.58 7.86 -19.35
C LYS A 187 17.40 6.72 -19.94
N THR A 188 16.91 5.48 -19.87
CA THR A 188 17.59 4.30 -20.43
C THR A 188 17.36 4.16 -21.94
N PHE A 189 16.18 4.54 -22.44
CA PHE A 189 15.85 4.45 -23.87
C PHE A 189 16.25 5.68 -24.71
N SER A 190 16.53 6.82 -24.08
CA SER A 190 17.02 8.02 -24.77
C SER A 190 18.56 8.05 -24.75
N PRO A 191 19.23 7.99 -25.91
CA PRO A 191 20.68 8.17 -25.97
C PRO A 191 21.03 9.57 -25.45
N LYS A 192 21.92 9.67 -24.46
CA LYS A 192 22.59 10.94 -24.20
C LYS A 192 23.53 11.21 -25.37
N ASN A 193 23.16 12.16 -26.22
CA ASN A 193 24.13 12.88 -27.03
C ASN A 193 25.09 13.66 -26.11
#